data_AF-A0A9Q0EM71-F1
#
_entry.id   AF-A0A9Q0EM71-F1
#
_cell.length_a   1.000
_cell.length_b   1.000
_cell.length_c   1.000
_cell.angle_alpha   90.00
_cell.angle_beta   90.00
_cell.angle_gamma   90.00
#
_symmetry.space_group_name_H-M   'P 1'
#
loop_
_entity.id
_entity.type
_entity.pdbx_description
1 polymer ?
#
loop_
_entity_poly.entity_id
_entity_poly.type
_entity_poly.pdbx_seq_one_letter_code
_entity_poly.pdbx_strand_id
1 'polypeptide(L)'
;MATAAAAVEADPSAAEGCAAVPDARTPPGWTEAQLRRYPFLTRPIPRLSHSDPRAEALMNNEEPVVLTDTNLVFPALKWDIQYLQENIGPGDFSVYLAENHKFLYYDEKKMVNVENFVPKSRRMEMKFSEFVDKMHETEETEGEERVYLQQTLNDTVGRKIVVDFLGFNWNWINKQQAKRNWGQLTSNLLLIGMQGNVTPAHYDEQQNFFAQIQGYKRCILFPPDQFQCLYPYPVHHPCDRQSQVDFDNPDYQRFPNFQHLVGYETVVGPGDVLYIPMYWWHHIESLLDGGVTITVNFWYK
;
A
#
# COMPACT_ATOMS: atom_id res chain seq x y z
N MET A 1 0.68 39.30 -58.59
CA MET A 1 0.63 38.94 -57.16
C MET A 1 0.40 37.45 -57.07
N ALA A 2 1.47 36.68 -56.88
CA ALA A 2 1.44 35.24 -56.68
C ALA A 2 2.11 34.97 -55.33
N THR A 3 1.37 34.43 -54.38
CA THR A 3 1.83 34.13 -53.02
C THR A 3 2.46 32.75 -53.00
N ALA A 4 3.72 32.71 -52.58
CA ALA A 4 4.54 31.51 -52.45
C ALA A 4 4.06 30.65 -51.27
N ALA A 5 3.91 29.35 -51.52
CA ALA A 5 3.80 28.33 -50.48
C ALA A 5 5.22 27.89 -50.06
N ALA A 6 5.55 28.05 -48.79
CA ALA A 6 6.75 27.47 -48.19
C ALA A 6 6.33 26.27 -47.34
N ALA A 7 6.89 25.11 -47.68
CA ALA A 7 6.75 23.86 -46.95
C ALA A 7 7.45 23.96 -45.59
N VAL A 8 6.82 23.40 -44.56
CA VAL A 8 7.45 23.13 -43.27
C VAL A 8 7.64 21.62 -43.19
N GLU A 9 8.91 21.19 -43.18
CA GLU A 9 9.30 19.80 -42.99
C GLU A 9 8.95 19.33 -41.57
N ALA A 10 8.41 18.11 -41.46
CA ALA A 10 8.13 17.46 -40.19
C ALA A 10 9.41 16.81 -39.64
N ASP A 11 9.75 17.13 -38.40
CA ASP A 11 10.85 16.51 -37.64
C ASP A 11 10.47 15.07 -37.24
N PRO A 12 11.27 14.04 -37.62
CA PRO A 12 10.91 12.64 -37.42
C PRO A 12 11.37 12.05 -36.07
N SER A 13 11.73 12.85 -35.07
CA SER A 13 12.38 12.34 -33.84
C SER A 13 11.51 12.17 -32.58
N ALA A 14 10.18 12.36 -32.66
CA ALA A 14 9.28 12.27 -31.49
C ALA A 14 8.43 10.99 -31.49
N ALA A 15 9.03 9.81 -31.56
CA ALA A 15 8.29 8.55 -31.43
C ALA A 15 9.16 7.39 -30.94
N GLU A 16 9.64 7.41 -29.70
CA GLU A 16 10.12 6.19 -29.05
C GLU A 16 10.07 6.35 -27.52
N GLY A 17 9.29 5.49 -26.85
CA GLY A 17 9.19 5.44 -25.39
C GLY A 17 7.80 5.66 -24.79
N CYS A 18 6.72 5.34 -25.50
CA CYS A 18 5.41 5.21 -24.85
C CYS A 18 5.36 3.82 -24.19
N ALA A 19 5.57 3.75 -22.88
CA ALA A 19 5.29 2.53 -22.12
C ALA A 19 3.80 2.20 -22.31
N ALA A 20 3.52 1.13 -23.05
CA ALA A 20 2.18 0.73 -23.38
C ALA A 20 1.40 0.40 -22.10
N VAL A 21 0.20 0.96 -21.98
CA VAL A 21 -0.82 0.51 -21.02
C VAL A 21 -1.05 -0.98 -21.27
N PRO A 22 -0.97 -1.86 -20.26
CA PRO A 22 -1.12 -3.30 -20.50
C PRO A 22 -2.50 -3.60 -21.11
N ASP A 23 -2.50 -4.30 -22.25
CA ASP A 23 -3.70 -4.81 -22.89
C ASP A 23 -4.47 -5.73 -21.92
N ALA A 24 -5.80 -5.64 -21.91
CA ALA A 24 -6.71 -6.44 -21.07
C ALA A 24 -6.62 -7.96 -21.32
N ARG A 25 -5.77 -8.39 -22.25
CA ARG A 25 -5.46 -9.79 -22.60
C ARG A 25 -4.20 -10.33 -21.95
N THR A 26 -3.44 -9.50 -21.22
CA THR A 26 -2.29 -9.98 -20.47
C THR A 26 -2.82 -10.71 -19.23
N PRO A 27 -2.47 -11.99 -19.01
CA PRO A 27 -2.84 -12.66 -17.77
C PRO A 27 -2.30 -11.86 -16.58
N PRO A 28 -3.02 -11.82 -15.45
CA PRO A 28 -2.52 -11.15 -14.26
C PRO A 28 -1.13 -11.69 -13.94
N GLY A 29 -0.21 -10.80 -13.53
CA GLY A 29 1.16 -11.20 -13.15
C GLY A 29 1.24 -12.01 -11.85
N TRP A 30 0.14 -12.69 -11.47
CA TRP A 30 -0.02 -13.48 -10.27
C TRP A 30 -1.10 -14.57 -10.50
N THR A 31 -1.15 -15.56 -9.61
CA THR A 31 -2.11 -16.67 -9.62
C THR A 31 -2.75 -16.88 -8.25
N GLU A 32 -3.94 -17.51 -8.20
CA GLU A 32 -4.64 -17.78 -6.92
C GLU A 32 -3.82 -18.62 -5.93
N ALA A 33 -2.86 -19.42 -6.41
CA ALA A 33 -1.98 -20.21 -5.56
C ALA A 33 -1.10 -19.34 -4.65
N GLN A 34 -0.91 -18.07 -4.99
CA GLN A 34 -0.11 -17.11 -4.23
C GLN A 34 -0.91 -16.42 -3.11
N LEU A 35 -2.23 -16.62 -3.05
CA LEU A 35 -3.10 -15.99 -2.06
C LEU A 35 -3.22 -16.88 -0.82
N ARG A 36 -3.13 -16.29 0.39
CA ARG A 36 -3.43 -17.03 1.63
C ARG A 36 -4.92 -17.35 1.71
N ARG A 37 -5.28 -18.41 2.43
CA ARG A 37 -6.68 -18.82 2.61
C ARG A 37 -7.19 -18.36 3.96
N TYR A 38 -8.38 -17.75 3.96
CA TYR A 38 -9.03 -17.25 5.17
C TYR A 38 -10.47 -17.78 5.27
N PRO A 39 -11.04 -17.94 6.47
CA PRO A 39 -12.34 -18.56 6.68
C PRO A 39 -13.51 -17.57 6.58
N PHE A 40 -13.48 -16.69 5.58
CA PHE A 40 -14.57 -15.74 5.29
C PHE A 40 -14.72 -15.55 3.78
N LEU A 41 -15.89 -15.09 3.36
CA LEU A 41 -16.17 -14.79 1.95
C LEU A 41 -15.70 -13.40 1.59
N THR A 42 -15.30 -13.20 0.35
CA THR A 42 -14.96 -11.89 -0.20
C THR A 42 -15.76 -11.59 -1.48
N ARG A 43 -15.95 -10.30 -1.76
CA ARG A 43 -16.48 -9.77 -3.02
C ARG A 43 -15.41 -8.92 -3.69
N PRO A 44 -15.33 -8.84 -5.02
CA PRO A 44 -14.31 -8.03 -5.67
C PRO A 44 -14.55 -6.53 -5.44
N ILE A 45 -13.49 -5.77 -5.14
CA ILE A 45 -13.50 -4.31 -5.22
C ILE A 45 -13.50 -3.90 -6.70
N PRO A 46 -14.35 -2.94 -7.13
CA PRO A 46 -14.37 -2.48 -8.51
C PRO A 46 -13.01 -1.91 -8.95
N ARG A 47 -12.55 -2.33 -10.13
CA ARG A 47 -11.38 -1.76 -10.83
C ARG A 47 -11.88 -0.88 -11.97
N LEU A 48 -11.61 0.42 -11.90
CA LEU A 48 -12.19 1.42 -12.79
C LEU A 48 -11.13 2.44 -13.25
N SER A 49 -11.39 3.11 -14.37
CA SER A 49 -10.66 4.31 -14.75
C SER A 49 -10.97 5.44 -13.76
N HIS A 50 -10.00 6.30 -13.47
CA HIS A 50 -10.21 7.51 -12.68
C HIS A 50 -11.16 8.52 -13.34
N SER A 51 -11.45 8.35 -14.63
CA SER A 51 -12.41 9.15 -15.40
C SER A 51 -13.83 8.57 -15.40
N ASP A 52 -14.01 7.35 -14.90
CA ASP A 52 -15.31 6.69 -14.81
C ASP A 52 -16.17 7.36 -13.72
N PRO A 53 -17.39 7.86 -14.03
CA PRO A 53 -18.27 8.46 -13.04
C PRO A 53 -18.60 7.54 -11.85
N ARG A 54 -18.56 6.22 -12.05
CA ARG A 54 -18.78 5.23 -10.97
C ARG A 54 -17.64 5.26 -9.95
N ALA A 55 -16.40 5.50 -10.38
CA ALA A 55 -15.26 5.60 -9.48
C ALA A 55 -15.38 6.85 -8.59
N GLU A 56 -15.80 7.97 -9.17
CA GLU A 56 -16.10 9.20 -8.42
C GLU A 56 -17.25 8.99 -7.43
N ALA A 57 -18.32 8.30 -7.84
CA ALA A 57 -19.45 7.98 -6.98
C ALA A 57 -19.05 7.12 -5.77
N LEU A 58 -18.27 6.05 -5.98
CA LEU A 58 -17.74 5.20 -4.90
C LEU A 58 -16.91 6.02 -3.91
N MET A 59 -15.96 6.83 -4.42
CA MET A 59 -15.14 7.67 -3.55
C MET A 59 -15.95 8.71 -2.77
N ASN A 60 -17.03 9.25 -3.34
CA ASN A 60 -17.92 10.21 -2.66
C ASN A 60 -18.81 9.55 -1.60
N ASN A 61 -19.11 8.26 -1.77
CA ASN A 61 -19.84 7.46 -0.79
C ASN A 61 -18.91 6.80 0.25
N GLU A 62 -17.61 7.12 0.22
CA GLU A 62 -16.60 6.50 1.09
C GLU A 62 -16.58 4.96 0.96
N GLU A 63 -16.67 4.48 -0.28
CA GLU A 63 -16.55 3.07 -0.65
C GLU A 63 -15.24 2.82 -1.41
N PRO A 64 -14.59 1.65 -1.22
CA PRO A 64 -13.30 1.36 -1.85
C PRO A 64 -13.43 1.18 -3.35
N VAL A 65 -12.41 1.64 -4.08
CA VAL A 65 -12.28 1.47 -5.53
C VAL A 65 -10.81 1.41 -5.90
N VAL A 66 -10.47 0.55 -6.87
CA VAL A 66 -9.14 0.57 -7.50
C VAL A 66 -9.22 1.42 -8.76
N LEU A 67 -8.32 2.40 -8.85
CA LEU A 67 -8.15 3.28 -9.99
C LEU A 67 -6.93 2.83 -10.79
N THR A 68 -7.14 2.46 -12.05
CA THR A 68 -6.11 1.76 -12.85
C THR A 68 -5.22 2.66 -13.71
N ASP A 69 -5.55 3.95 -13.82
CA ASP A 69 -4.93 4.85 -14.81
C ASP A 69 -4.68 6.28 -14.27
N THR A 70 -4.59 6.46 -12.94
CA THR A 70 -4.37 7.77 -12.30
C THR A 70 -3.04 8.41 -12.65
N ASN A 71 -2.03 7.59 -12.97
CA ASN A 71 -0.62 8.00 -13.04
C ASN A 71 -0.12 8.67 -11.75
N LEU A 72 -0.74 8.40 -10.59
CA LEU A 72 -0.44 9.08 -9.33
C LEU A 72 1.05 9.05 -8.99
N VAL A 73 1.66 7.87 -9.09
CA VAL A 73 3.08 7.63 -8.78
C VAL A 73 3.88 7.21 -10.01
N PHE A 74 3.49 7.66 -11.21
CA PHE A 74 4.13 7.25 -12.47
C PHE A 74 5.67 7.35 -12.46
N PRO A 75 6.30 8.44 -11.98
CA PRO A 75 7.77 8.53 -11.90
C PRO A 75 8.42 7.47 -11.00
N ALA A 76 7.69 6.97 -10.00
CA ALA A 76 8.18 5.96 -9.06
C ALA A 76 8.01 4.53 -9.59
N LEU A 77 7.32 4.28 -10.71
CA LEU A 77 7.17 2.93 -11.26
C LEU A 77 8.49 2.29 -11.72
N LYS A 78 9.57 3.08 -11.81
CA LYS A 78 10.94 2.60 -12.04
C LYS A 78 11.69 2.26 -10.74
N TRP A 79 11.10 2.51 -9.58
CA TRP A 79 11.75 2.24 -8.30
C TRP A 79 11.82 0.74 -8.07
N ASP A 80 13.04 0.25 -8.00
CA ASP A 80 13.40 -1.03 -7.43
C ASP A 80 14.39 -0.84 -6.28
N ILE A 81 14.80 -1.94 -5.65
CA ILE A 81 15.75 -1.92 -4.53
C ILE A 81 17.06 -1.24 -4.93
N GLN A 82 17.58 -1.50 -6.13
CA GLN A 82 18.83 -0.92 -6.60
C GLN A 82 18.71 0.59 -6.77
N TYR A 83 17.67 1.06 -7.48
CA TYR A 83 17.42 2.47 -7.70
C TYR A 83 17.25 3.21 -6.38
N LEU A 84 16.50 2.64 -5.43
CA LEU A 84 16.32 3.25 -4.11
C LEU A 84 17.64 3.30 -3.34
N GLN A 85 18.42 2.22 -3.30
CA GLN A 85 19.71 2.20 -2.61
C GLN A 85 20.67 3.28 -3.12
N GLU A 86 20.69 3.50 -4.44
CA GLU A 86 21.55 4.52 -5.05
C GLU A 86 21.07 5.96 -4.81
N ASN A 87 19.76 6.18 -4.59
CA ASN A 87 19.16 7.51 -4.71
C ASN A 87 18.34 7.97 -3.51
N ILE A 88 17.96 7.10 -2.58
CA ILE A 88 17.07 7.43 -1.46
C ILE A 88 17.74 8.30 -0.39
N GLY A 89 19.06 8.37 -0.38
CA GLY A 89 19.82 9.23 0.52
C GLY A 89 20.23 8.55 1.82
N PRO A 90 20.95 9.27 2.70
CA PRO A 90 21.65 8.70 3.84
C PRO A 90 20.81 8.64 5.13
N GLY A 91 19.53 8.97 5.07
CA GLY A 91 18.63 8.96 6.23
C GLY A 91 18.51 7.58 6.88
N ASP A 92 18.07 7.55 8.13
CA ASP A 92 17.65 6.31 8.78
C ASP A 92 16.21 5.98 8.40
N PHE A 93 15.91 4.69 8.33
CA PHE A 93 14.61 4.15 7.99
C PHE A 93 14.12 3.25 9.12
N SER A 94 12.86 3.45 9.51
CA SER A 94 12.14 2.54 10.40
C SER A 94 11.87 1.21 9.70
N VAL A 95 12.51 0.14 10.18
CA VAL A 95 12.35 -1.23 9.71
C VAL A 95 11.80 -2.09 10.83
N TYR A 96 10.76 -2.85 10.53
CA TYR A 96 10.13 -3.78 11.45
C TYR A 96 10.65 -5.19 11.19
N LEU A 97 10.93 -5.92 12.26
CA LEU A 97 11.34 -7.32 12.22
C LEU A 97 10.29 -8.15 12.95
N ALA A 98 9.85 -9.26 12.37
CA ALA A 98 8.90 -10.17 12.99
C ALA A 98 9.39 -11.62 12.85
N GLU A 99 9.07 -12.47 13.83
CA GLU A 99 9.43 -13.91 13.80
C GLU A 99 8.51 -14.73 12.89
N ASN A 100 7.49 -14.11 12.29
CA ASN A 100 6.60 -14.73 11.32
C ASN A 100 6.12 -13.69 10.30
N HIS A 101 5.18 -14.08 9.46
CA HIS A 101 4.70 -13.22 8.36
C HIS A 101 3.80 -12.04 8.79
N LYS A 102 3.36 -11.97 10.05
CA LYS A 102 2.40 -10.95 10.55
C LYS A 102 3.12 -9.82 11.26
N PHE A 103 3.03 -8.62 10.68
CA PHE A 103 3.56 -7.38 11.24
C PHE A 103 2.46 -6.63 11.99
N LEU A 104 2.11 -7.12 13.18
CA LEU A 104 1.21 -6.40 14.08
C LEU A 104 1.90 -5.12 14.59
N TYR A 105 1.30 -3.97 14.31
CA TYR A 105 1.76 -2.67 14.79
C TYR A 105 1.52 -2.52 16.30
N TYR A 106 2.22 -1.61 16.94
CA TYR A 106 1.95 -1.21 18.32
C TYR A 106 2.38 0.23 18.56
N ASP A 107 1.61 0.95 19.36
CA ASP A 107 1.98 2.27 19.84
C ASP A 107 2.89 2.13 21.07
N GLU A 108 4.18 2.42 20.89
CA GLU A 108 5.21 2.42 21.94
C GLU A 108 4.78 3.25 23.16
N LYS A 109 4.04 4.36 22.96
CA LYS A 109 3.59 5.22 24.06
C LYS A 109 2.51 4.58 24.93
N LYS A 110 1.76 3.62 24.38
CA LYS A 110 0.70 2.88 25.08
C LYS A 110 1.20 1.61 25.75
N MET A 111 2.46 1.19 25.51
CA MET A 111 3.03 -0.03 26.14
C MET A 111 3.00 0.05 27.67
N VAL A 112 3.14 1.25 28.23
CA VAL A 112 3.07 1.48 29.68
C VAL A 112 1.70 1.15 30.28
N ASN A 113 0.64 1.05 29.48
CA ASN A 113 -0.71 0.74 29.94
C ASN A 113 -0.95 -0.76 30.13
N VAL A 114 -0.04 -1.62 29.65
CA VAL A 114 -0.20 -3.07 29.65
C VAL A 114 1.11 -3.73 30.10
N GLU A 115 1.19 -4.08 31.38
CA GLU A 115 2.43 -4.54 32.03
C GLU A 115 3.11 -5.75 31.36
N ASN A 116 2.33 -6.62 30.70
CA ASN A 116 2.82 -7.87 30.10
C ASN A 116 2.68 -7.92 28.57
N PHE A 117 2.59 -6.77 27.90
CA PHE A 117 2.54 -6.74 26.43
C PHE A 117 3.91 -7.05 25.85
N VAL A 118 3.99 -8.13 25.06
CA VAL A 118 5.19 -8.48 24.29
C VAL A 118 4.90 -8.21 22.81
N PRO A 119 5.56 -7.21 22.20
CA PRO A 119 5.41 -6.92 20.78
C PRO A 119 5.72 -8.15 19.92
N LYS A 120 4.91 -8.37 18.87
CA LYS A 120 5.12 -9.44 17.88
C LYS A 120 6.05 -9.04 16.74
N SER A 121 6.32 -7.75 16.63
CA SER A 121 7.35 -7.19 15.77
C SER A 121 8.18 -6.19 16.58
N ARG A 122 9.43 -5.95 16.16
CA ARG A 122 10.31 -4.93 16.76
C ARG A 122 10.69 -3.90 15.72
N ARG A 123 10.64 -2.62 16.09
CA ARG A 123 11.10 -1.50 15.26
C ARG A 123 12.60 -1.28 15.47
N MET A 124 13.33 -1.09 14.39
CA MET A 124 14.75 -0.73 14.36
C MET A 124 14.96 0.39 13.36
N GLU A 125 15.80 1.37 13.71
CA GLU A 125 16.28 2.36 12.75
C GLU A 125 17.58 1.86 12.11
N MET A 126 17.67 1.91 10.78
CA MET A 126 18.86 1.49 10.04
C MET A 126 18.97 2.24 8.71
N LYS A 127 20.16 2.23 8.10
CA LYS A 127 20.34 2.75 6.73
C LYS A 127 19.62 1.88 5.72
N PHE A 128 19.29 2.45 4.57
CA PHE A 128 18.65 1.69 3.49
C PHE A 128 19.51 0.50 3.02
N SER A 129 20.83 0.68 2.93
CA SER A 129 21.74 -0.43 2.58
C SER A 129 21.72 -1.56 3.61
N GLU A 130 21.70 -1.22 4.91
CA GLU A 130 21.62 -2.21 5.99
C GLU A 130 20.29 -2.97 5.96
N PHE A 131 19.20 -2.30 5.60
CA PHE A 131 17.91 -2.93 5.34
C PHE A 131 17.98 -3.94 4.18
N VAL A 132 18.62 -3.57 3.07
CA VAL A 132 18.77 -4.44 1.90
C VAL A 132 19.63 -5.66 2.23
N ASP A 133 20.76 -5.47 2.90
CA ASP A 133 21.62 -6.55 3.37
C ASP A 133 20.81 -7.51 4.27
N LYS A 134 20.07 -6.95 5.24
CA LYS A 134 19.27 -7.75 6.16
C LYS A 134 18.13 -8.50 5.47
N MET A 135 17.52 -7.90 4.45
CA MET A 135 16.48 -8.56 3.65
C MET A 135 17.05 -9.78 2.93
N HIS A 136 18.23 -9.65 2.30
CA HIS A 136 18.90 -10.77 1.64
C HIS A 136 19.34 -11.87 2.60
N GLU A 137 19.94 -11.52 3.74
CA GLU A 137 20.29 -12.50 4.79
C GLU A 137 19.07 -13.30 5.26
N THR A 138 17.92 -12.62 5.37
CA THR A 138 16.67 -13.25 5.82
C THR A 138 16.08 -14.18 4.75
N GLU A 139 16.25 -13.86 3.46
CA GLU A 139 15.85 -14.75 2.36
C GLU A 139 16.73 -16.00 2.25
N GLU A 140 18.03 -15.88 2.54
CA GLU A 140 18.99 -16.99 2.44
C GLU A 140 18.89 -17.99 3.60
N THR A 141 18.51 -17.54 4.79
CA THR A 141 18.57 -18.35 6.01
C THR A 141 17.41 -19.35 6.18
N GLU A 142 16.46 -19.41 5.23
CA GLU A 142 15.20 -20.17 5.30
C GLU A 142 14.45 -20.01 6.65
N GLY A 143 14.75 -18.94 7.39
CA GLY A 143 14.19 -18.64 8.70
C GLY A 143 12.78 -18.08 8.60
N GLU A 144 12.05 -18.10 9.72
CA GLU A 144 10.74 -17.45 9.81
C GLU A 144 10.83 -15.94 10.05
N GLU A 145 12.01 -15.41 10.44
CA GLU A 145 12.22 -13.97 10.60
C GLU A 145 11.93 -13.26 9.27
N ARG A 146 11.32 -12.08 9.33
CA ARG A 146 10.98 -11.26 8.16
C ARG A 146 11.22 -9.79 8.47
N VAL A 147 11.55 -9.02 7.44
CA VAL A 147 11.70 -7.57 7.53
C VAL A 147 10.62 -6.82 6.74
N TYR A 148 10.26 -5.64 7.23
CA TYR A 148 9.32 -4.74 6.57
C TYR A 148 9.70 -3.28 6.85
N LEU A 149 10.18 -2.56 5.84
CA LEU A 149 10.45 -1.12 5.94
C LEU A 149 9.15 -0.33 5.84
N GLN A 150 8.92 0.57 6.80
CA GLN A 150 7.78 1.48 6.83
C GLN A 150 8.26 2.85 7.29
N GLN A 151 8.51 3.75 6.34
CA GLN A 151 9.13 5.05 6.62
C GLN A 151 8.36 6.17 5.93
N THR A 152 8.01 7.22 6.69
CA THR A 152 7.46 8.44 6.09
C THR A 152 8.54 9.13 5.29
N LEU A 153 8.25 9.39 4.00
CA LEU A 153 9.11 10.19 3.14
C LEU A 153 9.22 11.63 3.68
N ASN A 154 10.45 12.13 3.75
CA ASN A 154 10.77 13.45 4.32
C ASN A 154 11.94 14.08 3.54
N ASP A 155 12.33 15.30 3.92
CA ASP A 155 13.33 16.11 3.21
C ASP A 155 14.76 15.52 3.22
N THR A 156 15.01 14.42 3.94
CA THR A 156 16.31 13.72 3.93
C THR A 156 16.51 12.84 2.70
N VAL A 157 15.47 12.64 1.88
CA VAL A 157 15.59 11.83 0.66
C VAL A 157 16.50 12.47 -0.38
N GLY A 158 17.20 11.65 -1.16
CA GLY A 158 18.11 12.14 -2.20
C GLY A 158 17.42 12.88 -3.34
N ARG A 159 18.19 13.69 -4.09
CA ARG A 159 17.68 14.62 -5.12
C ARG A 159 16.79 13.95 -6.18
N LYS A 160 17.12 12.72 -6.63
CA LYS A 160 16.30 12.05 -7.65
C LYS A 160 14.95 11.61 -7.11
N ILE A 161 14.87 11.20 -5.83
CA ILE A 161 13.59 10.89 -5.17
C ILE A 161 12.73 12.15 -5.04
N VAL A 162 13.33 13.31 -4.73
CA VAL A 162 12.61 14.59 -4.74
C VAL A 162 12.04 14.89 -6.12
N VAL A 163 12.83 14.70 -7.19
CA VAL A 163 12.35 14.91 -8.57
C VAL A 163 11.18 13.97 -8.91
N ASP A 164 11.29 12.69 -8.54
CA ASP A 164 10.24 11.70 -8.75
C ASP A 164 8.95 12.09 -7.98
N PHE A 165 9.09 12.50 -6.72
CA PHE A 165 7.99 12.98 -5.87
C PHE A 165 7.30 14.21 -6.45
N LEU A 166 8.06 15.20 -6.95
CA LEU A 166 7.49 16.38 -7.62
C LEU A 166 6.75 16.02 -8.91
N GLY A 167 7.12 14.91 -9.56
CA GLY A 167 6.47 14.40 -10.75
C GLY A 167 5.20 13.57 -10.51
N PHE A 168 4.82 13.32 -9.26
CA PHE A 168 3.55 12.66 -8.95
C PHE A 168 2.36 13.48 -9.48
N ASN A 169 1.22 12.83 -9.73
CA ASN A 169 0.02 13.50 -10.26
C ASN A 169 -0.70 14.32 -9.18
N TRP A 170 -0.02 15.34 -8.66
CA TRP A 170 -0.53 16.27 -7.65
C TRP A 170 -1.79 16.98 -8.12
N ASN A 171 -1.89 17.30 -9.41
CA ASN A 171 -3.10 17.92 -9.97
C ASN A 171 -4.34 17.03 -9.80
N TRP A 172 -4.23 15.72 -10.03
CA TRP A 172 -5.34 14.81 -9.82
C TRP A 172 -5.68 14.67 -8.34
N ILE A 173 -4.71 14.34 -7.48
CA ILE A 173 -4.99 14.05 -6.06
C ILE A 173 -5.41 15.30 -5.27
N ASN A 174 -4.89 16.49 -5.59
CA ASN A 174 -5.32 17.74 -4.98
C ASN A 174 -6.77 18.10 -5.36
N LYS A 175 -7.21 17.76 -6.58
CA LYS A 175 -8.62 17.87 -6.95
C LYS A 175 -9.48 16.90 -6.16
N GLN A 176 -9.01 15.67 -5.92
CA GLN A 176 -9.75 14.71 -5.11
C GLN A 176 -9.93 15.18 -3.66
N GLN A 177 -8.86 15.71 -3.06
CA GLN A 177 -8.89 16.33 -1.74
C GLN A 177 -9.89 17.49 -1.68
N ALA A 178 -9.79 18.44 -2.64
CA ALA A 178 -10.66 19.62 -2.66
C ALA A 178 -12.14 19.26 -2.87
N LYS A 179 -12.45 18.33 -3.78
CA LYS A 179 -13.83 17.89 -4.06
C LYS A 179 -14.52 17.29 -2.84
N ARG A 180 -13.75 16.58 -2.00
CA ARG A 180 -14.27 15.87 -0.82
C ARG A 180 -14.09 16.65 0.47
N ASN A 181 -13.52 17.86 0.38
CA ASN A 181 -13.25 18.73 1.52
C ASN A 181 -12.44 18.02 2.62
N TRP A 182 -11.48 17.18 2.22
CA TRP A 182 -10.55 16.56 3.15
C TRP A 182 -9.59 17.59 3.73
N GLY A 183 -9.13 17.35 4.94
CA GLY A 183 -8.05 18.10 5.57
C GLY A 183 -6.71 17.88 4.87
N GLN A 184 -5.64 18.41 5.46
CA GLN A 184 -4.30 18.37 4.85
C GLN A 184 -3.79 16.94 4.65
N LEU A 185 -2.98 16.75 3.60
CA LEU A 185 -2.07 15.60 3.49
C LEU A 185 -1.14 15.61 4.71
N THR A 186 -1.11 14.53 5.48
CA THR A 186 -0.28 14.44 6.68
C THR A 186 1.06 13.76 6.43
N SER A 187 1.07 12.74 5.56
CA SER A 187 2.26 11.94 5.31
C SER A 187 2.12 11.08 4.05
N ASN A 188 3.29 10.70 3.53
CA ASN A 188 3.46 9.67 2.53
C ASN A 188 4.36 8.57 3.13
N LEU A 189 3.78 7.41 3.44
CA LEU A 189 4.49 6.26 3.96
C LEU A 189 5.01 5.42 2.80
N LEU A 190 6.33 5.24 2.72
CA LEU A 190 6.97 4.25 1.89
C LEU A 190 6.94 2.90 2.61
N LEU A 191 6.39 1.89 1.95
CA LEU A 191 6.32 0.51 2.43
C LEU A 191 7.11 -0.40 1.50
N ILE A 192 8.18 -1.03 2.00
CA ILE A 192 8.94 -2.05 1.26
C ILE A 192 8.88 -3.36 2.03
N GLY A 193 8.12 -4.32 1.51
CA GLY A 193 7.86 -5.60 2.17
C GLY A 193 8.38 -6.79 1.37
N MET A 194 8.89 -7.79 2.09
CA MET A 194 9.21 -9.10 1.52
C MET A 194 7.94 -9.82 1.05
N GLN A 195 8.10 -10.76 0.12
CA GLN A 195 7.01 -11.62 -0.32
C GLN A 195 6.35 -12.35 0.87
N GLY A 196 5.02 -12.49 0.85
CA GLY A 196 4.27 -13.16 1.92
C GLY A 196 4.09 -12.36 3.21
N ASN A 197 4.66 -11.16 3.35
CA ASN A 197 4.41 -10.27 4.50
C ASN A 197 2.94 -9.90 4.61
N VAL A 198 2.44 -9.79 5.83
CA VAL A 198 1.06 -9.43 6.16
C VAL A 198 1.05 -8.27 7.15
N THR A 199 0.30 -7.22 6.82
CA THR A 199 -0.19 -6.24 7.78
C THR A 199 -1.60 -6.69 8.23
N PRO A 200 -1.78 -7.14 9.48
CA PRO A 200 -3.06 -7.64 9.97
C PRO A 200 -4.18 -6.59 9.88
N ALA A 201 -5.43 -7.08 9.91
CA ALA A 201 -6.62 -6.23 9.79
C ALA A 201 -6.64 -5.10 10.83
N HIS A 202 -6.74 -3.87 10.34
CA HIS A 202 -6.84 -2.66 11.15
C HIS A 202 -7.57 -1.57 10.38
N TYR A 203 -7.96 -0.48 11.05
CA TYR A 203 -8.49 0.70 10.39
C TYR A 203 -7.65 1.94 10.71
N ASP A 204 -7.67 2.90 9.78
CA ASP A 204 -7.03 4.20 9.94
C ASP A 204 -8.07 5.30 10.15
N GLU A 205 -7.65 6.36 10.83
CA GLU A 205 -8.46 7.57 11.08
C GLU A 205 -8.15 8.68 10.06
N GLN A 206 -7.74 8.29 8.86
CA GLN A 206 -7.42 9.18 7.74
C GLN A 206 -7.86 8.51 6.44
N GLN A 207 -8.23 9.33 5.47
CA GLN A 207 -8.47 8.88 4.09
C GLN A 207 -7.14 8.47 3.46
N ASN A 208 -7.13 7.40 2.67
CA ASN A 208 -5.89 6.86 2.13
C ASN A 208 -6.01 6.52 0.64
N PHE A 209 -5.14 7.12 -0.18
CA PHE A 209 -4.83 6.59 -1.51
C PHE A 209 -3.57 5.72 -1.42
N PHE A 210 -3.74 4.42 -1.62
CA PHE A 210 -2.69 3.41 -1.55
C PHE A 210 -2.15 3.11 -2.95
N ALA A 211 -0.98 3.66 -3.29
CA ALA A 211 -0.42 3.61 -4.64
C ALA A 211 0.68 2.53 -4.74
N GLN A 212 0.40 1.48 -5.53
CA GLN A 212 1.29 0.35 -5.69
C GLN A 212 2.36 0.62 -6.75
N ILE A 213 3.63 0.36 -6.41
CA ILE A 213 4.80 0.71 -7.24
C ILE A 213 5.46 -0.55 -7.83
N GLN A 214 5.81 -1.51 -6.98
CA GLN A 214 6.47 -2.76 -7.40
C GLN A 214 5.81 -3.96 -6.74
N GLY A 215 5.71 -5.08 -7.47
CA GLY A 215 5.10 -6.31 -6.99
C GLY A 215 3.58 -6.20 -6.81
N TYR A 216 2.99 -7.22 -6.21
CA TYR A 216 1.55 -7.32 -6.02
C TYR A 216 1.18 -7.44 -4.54
N LYS A 217 0.17 -6.70 -4.12
CA LYS A 217 -0.44 -6.81 -2.79
C LYS A 217 -1.91 -7.16 -2.92
N ARG A 218 -2.35 -8.17 -2.17
CA ARG A 218 -3.76 -8.44 -1.96
C ARG A 218 -4.25 -7.58 -0.80
N CYS A 219 -5.33 -6.85 -1.03
CA CYS A 219 -5.98 -5.99 -0.07
C CYS A 219 -7.39 -6.54 0.19
N ILE A 220 -7.68 -6.88 1.44
CA ILE A 220 -8.99 -7.34 1.89
C ILE A 220 -9.54 -6.29 2.85
N LEU A 221 -10.61 -5.62 2.46
CA LEU A 221 -11.23 -4.52 3.17
C LEU A 221 -12.55 -4.96 3.80
N PHE A 222 -12.89 -4.38 4.96
CA PHE A 222 -14.18 -4.60 5.61
C PHE A 222 -14.79 -3.24 5.99
N PRO A 223 -16.08 -3.03 5.71
CA PRO A 223 -16.75 -1.79 6.05
C PRO A 223 -16.77 -1.53 7.57
N PRO A 224 -16.87 -0.26 8.02
CA PRO A 224 -16.89 0.10 9.44
C PRO A 224 -18.01 -0.58 10.23
N ASP A 225 -19.14 -0.92 9.60
CA ASP A 225 -20.28 -1.59 10.23
C ASP A 225 -19.99 -3.03 10.69
N GLN A 226 -18.90 -3.64 10.21
CA GLN A 226 -18.40 -4.94 10.66
C GLN A 226 -17.49 -4.88 11.90
N PHE A 227 -17.43 -3.73 12.60
CA PHE A 227 -16.68 -3.56 13.85
C PHE A 227 -16.92 -4.69 14.87
N GLN A 228 -18.18 -5.13 15.01
CA GLN A 228 -18.57 -6.19 15.95
C GLN A 228 -18.05 -7.58 15.56
N CYS A 229 -17.61 -7.77 14.31
CA CYS A 229 -17.01 -9.00 13.81
C CYS A 229 -15.48 -9.01 13.95
N LEU A 230 -14.85 -7.82 14.02
CA LEU A 230 -13.39 -7.67 13.97
C LEU A 230 -12.75 -7.42 15.33
N TYR A 231 -13.52 -7.13 16.37
CA TYR A 231 -13.06 -7.09 17.77
C TYR A 231 -11.76 -6.30 17.95
N PRO A 232 -11.75 -4.97 17.74
CA PRO A 232 -10.54 -4.17 17.95
C PRO A 232 -9.99 -4.34 19.36
N TYR A 233 -8.69 -4.20 19.51
CA TYR A 233 -8.10 -4.01 20.84
C TYR A 233 -8.69 -2.75 21.52
N PRO A 234 -8.74 -2.71 22.87
CA PRO A 234 -9.17 -1.52 23.59
C PRO A 234 -8.35 -0.28 23.19
N VAL A 235 -8.96 0.91 23.19
CA VAL A 235 -8.32 2.17 22.76
C VAL A 235 -7.00 2.48 23.48
N HIS A 236 -6.88 2.08 24.75
CA HIS A 236 -5.67 2.32 25.54
C HIS A 236 -4.59 1.22 25.38
N HIS A 237 -4.90 0.14 24.66
CA HIS A 237 -3.97 -0.96 24.40
C HIS A 237 -2.94 -0.55 23.32
N PRO A 238 -1.70 -1.06 23.34
CA PRO A 238 -0.69 -0.78 22.30
C PRO A 238 -1.15 -1.08 20.88
N CYS A 239 -1.93 -2.14 20.70
CA CYS A 239 -2.48 -2.55 19.40
C CYS A 239 -3.84 -1.90 19.06
N ASP A 240 -4.18 -0.75 19.63
CA ASP A 240 -5.39 0.02 19.28
C ASP A 240 -5.62 0.09 17.76
N ARG A 241 -6.90 0.03 17.36
CA ARG A 241 -7.42 -0.02 15.97
C ARG A 241 -7.10 -1.29 15.16
N GLN A 242 -6.34 -2.23 15.71
CA GLN A 242 -6.12 -3.54 15.09
C GLN A 242 -7.12 -4.58 15.60
N SER A 243 -7.46 -5.55 14.76
CA SER A 243 -8.28 -6.69 15.13
C SER A 243 -7.52 -7.58 16.13
N GLN A 244 -8.23 -8.08 17.14
CA GLN A 244 -7.71 -9.12 18.03
C GLN A 244 -7.72 -10.52 17.39
N VAL A 245 -8.45 -10.70 16.29
CA VAL A 245 -8.66 -12.01 15.67
C VAL A 245 -7.42 -12.40 14.87
N ASP A 246 -6.90 -13.59 15.13
CA ASP A 246 -5.93 -14.21 14.23
C ASP A 246 -6.65 -14.81 13.02
N PHE A 247 -6.46 -14.22 11.84
CA PHE A 247 -7.15 -14.65 10.62
C PHE A 247 -6.71 -16.04 10.12
N ASP A 248 -5.51 -16.50 10.49
CA ASP A 248 -5.03 -17.84 10.13
C ASP A 248 -5.69 -18.93 10.99
N ASN A 249 -6.05 -18.57 12.23
CA ASN A 249 -6.66 -19.50 13.18
C ASN A 249 -7.62 -18.77 14.14
N PRO A 250 -8.83 -18.38 13.67
CA PRO A 250 -9.75 -17.59 14.49
C PRO A 250 -10.28 -18.36 15.69
N ASP A 251 -10.19 -17.76 16.88
CA ASP A 251 -10.83 -18.28 18.09
C ASP A 251 -12.30 -17.88 18.13
N TYR A 252 -13.18 -18.72 17.57
CA TYR A 252 -14.62 -18.47 17.54
C TYR A 252 -15.31 -18.53 18.92
N GLN A 253 -14.65 -19.05 19.96
CA GLN A 253 -15.20 -18.96 21.31
C GLN A 253 -15.05 -17.53 21.86
N ARG A 254 -13.91 -16.90 21.58
CA ARG A 254 -13.66 -15.50 21.95
C ARG A 254 -14.30 -14.50 20.98
N PHE A 255 -14.35 -14.84 19.69
CA PHE A 255 -14.74 -13.95 18.60
C PHE A 255 -15.86 -14.55 17.73
N PRO A 256 -17.02 -14.92 18.31
CA PRO A 256 -18.06 -15.67 17.60
C PRO A 256 -18.61 -14.96 16.37
N ASN A 257 -18.70 -13.63 16.36
CA ASN A 257 -19.22 -12.88 15.21
C ASN A 257 -18.29 -12.88 14.00
N PHE A 258 -17.02 -13.29 14.17
CA PHE A 258 -16.07 -13.38 13.06
C PHE A 258 -16.56 -14.37 11.98
N GLN A 259 -17.39 -15.35 12.34
CA GLN A 259 -18.02 -16.27 11.38
C GLN A 259 -18.97 -15.57 10.38
N HIS A 260 -19.37 -14.33 10.66
CA HIS A 260 -20.26 -13.52 9.82
C HIS A 260 -19.51 -12.47 8.99
N LEU A 261 -18.17 -12.45 9.06
CA LEU A 261 -17.35 -11.48 8.35
C LEU A 261 -17.47 -11.67 6.83
N VAL A 262 -17.60 -10.56 6.10
CA VAL A 262 -17.60 -10.55 4.63
C VAL A 262 -16.67 -9.43 4.14
N GLY A 263 -15.62 -9.80 3.43
CA GLY A 263 -14.64 -8.84 2.91
C GLY A 263 -14.95 -8.34 1.50
N TYR A 264 -14.26 -7.26 1.15
CA TYR A 264 -14.12 -6.73 -0.20
C TYR A 264 -12.65 -6.85 -0.59
N GLU A 265 -12.34 -7.49 -1.71
CA GLU A 265 -10.99 -7.91 -2.04
C GLU A 265 -10.53 -7.41 -3.41
N THR A 266 -9.25 -7.06 -3.51
CA THR A 266 -8.55 -6.87 -4.78
C THR A 266 -7.09 -7.27 -4.65
N VAL A 267 -6.43 -7.55 -5.78
CA VAL A 267 -4.98 -7.50 -5.89
C VAL A 267 -4.61 -6.22 -6.65
N VAL A 268 -3.75 -5.39 -6.06
CA VAL A 268 -3.16 -4.21 -6.71
C VAL A 268 -1.77 -4.53 -7.22
N GLY A 269 -1.47 -4.09 -8.44
CA GLY A 269 -0.14 -4.18 -9.07
C GLY A 269 0.45 -2.81 -9.41
N PRO A 270 1.63 -2.75 -10.05
CA PRO A 270 2.30 -1.51 -10.40
C PRO A 270 1.38 -0.53 -11.15
N GLY A 271 1.21 0.68 -10.62
CA GLY A 271 0.39 1.75 -11.19
C GLY A 271 -1.05 1.81 -10.67
N ASP A 272 -1.55 0.75 -10.05
CA ASP A 272 -2.87 0.75 -9.41
C ASP A 272 -2.87 1.66 -8.17
N VAL A 273 -3.99 2.36 -7.97
CA VAL A 273 -4.26 3.12 -6.75
C VAL A 273 -5.54 2.63 -6.12
N LEU A 274 -5.45 2.04 -4.92
CA LEU A 274 -6.62 1.68 -4.13
C LEU A 274 -7.01 2.86 -3.23
N TYR A 275 -8.25 3.32 -3.33
CA TYR A 275 -8.85 4.17 -2.31
C TYR A 275 -9.28 3.30 -1.13
N ILE A 276 -8.67 3.53 0.03
CA ILE A 276 -9.06 2.95 1.32
C ILE A 276 -9.73 4.08 2.10
N PRO A 277 -11.07 4.07 2.21
CA PRO A 277 -11.78 5.12 2.92
C PRO A 277 -11.48 5.07 4.41
N MET A 278 -11.55 6.22 5.07
CA MET A 278 -11.35 6.32 6.52
C MET A 278 -12.28 5.34 7.27
N TYR A 279 -11.77 4.75 8.35
CA TYR A 279 -12.42 3.71 9.16
C TYR A 279 -12.69 2.36 8.48
N TRP A 280 -12.44 2.21 7.17
CA TRP A 280 -12.47 0.87 6.58
C TRP A 280 -11.32 0.03 7.12
N TRP A 281 -11.68 -1.14 7.62
CA TRP A 281 -10.72 -2.13 8.00
C TRP A 281 -10.01 -2.63 6.75
N HIS A 282 -8.72 -2.90 6.85
CA HIS A 282 -7.93 -3.43 5.75
C HIS A 282 -6.86 -4.39 6.27
N HIS A 283 -6.82 -5.56 5.64
CA HIS A 283 -5.80 -6.59 5.77
C HIS A 283 -5.01 -6.64 4.47
N ILE A 284 -3.70 -6.46 4.53
CA ILE A 284 -2.87 -6.30 3.33
C ILE A 284 -1.76 -7.35 3.36
N GLU A 285 -1.64 -8.12 2.29
CA GLU A 285 -0.61 -9.13 2.15
C GLU A 285 0.17 -8.97 0.84
N SER A 286 1.49 -8.97 0.94
CA SER A 286 2.37 -9.18 -0.22
C SER A 286 2.21 -10.62 -0.67
N LEU A 287 2.01 -10.85 -1.97
CA LEU A 287 1.73 -12.20 -2.47
C LEU A 287 2.86 -13.19 -2.14
N LEU A 288 2.52 -14.46 -1.94
CA LEU A 288 3.50 -15.54 -1.83
C LEU A 288 4.23 -15.69 -3.17
N ASP A 289 5.54 -15.97 -3.13
CA ASP A 289 6.37 -16.15 -4.32
C ASP A 289 6.31 -14.98 -5.33
N GLY A 290 5.98 -13.78 -4.84
CA GLY A 290 5.77 -12.56 -5.63
C GLY A 290 6.95 -11.59 -5.61
N GLY A 291 8.03 -11.92 -4.91
CA GLY A 291 9.17 -11.04 -4.68
C GLY A 291 8.85 -9.83 -3.79
N VAL A 292 9.76 -8.85 -3.80
CA VAL A 292 9.63 -7.61 -3.04
C VAL A 292 8.43 -6.78 -3.53
N THR A 293 7.75 -6.15 -2.59
CA THR A 293 6.67 -5.19 -2.86
C THR A 293 7.05 -3.79 -2.42
N ILE A 294 6.72 -2.78 -3.24
CA ILE A 294 6.91 -1.36 -2.93
C ILE A 294 5.58 -0.64 -3.09
N THR A 295 5.20 0.15 -2.09
CA THR A 295 3.98 0.97 -2.08
C THR A 295 4.29 2.34 -1.47
N VAL A 296 3.63 3.39 -1.96
CA VAL A 296 3.54 4.67 -1.25
C VAL A 296 2.07 4.99 -0.97
N ASN A 297 1.75 5.33 0.28
CA ASN A 297 0.41 5.79 0.65
C ASN A 297 0.32 7.34 0.67
N PHE A 298 -0.91 7.85 0.69
CA PHE A 298 -1.20 9.29 0.79
C PHE A 298 -2.33 9.48 1.80
N TRP A 299 -1.99 9.89 3.03
CA TRP A 299 -2.97 10.04 4.11
C TRP A 299 -3.48 11.47 4.25
N TYR A 300 -4.80 11.64 4.19
CA TYR A 300 -5.49 12.92 4.35
C TYR A 300 -6.41 12.90 5.58
N LYS A 301 -6.45 14.01 6.32
CA LYS A 301 -7.39 14.22 7.43
C LYS A 301 -8.84 14.39 6.96
#